data_AF-A0A212IX35-F1
#
_entry.id   AF-A0A212IX35-F1
#
_cell.length_a   1.000
_cell.length_b   1.000
_cell.length_c   1.000
_cell.angle_alpha   90.00
_cell.angle_beta   90.00
_cell.angle_gamma   90.00
#
_symmetry.space_group_name_H-M   'P 1'
#
loop_
_entity.id
_entity.type
_entity.pdbx_description
1 polymer ?
#
loop_
_entity_poly.entity_id
_entity_poly.type
_entity_poly.pdbx_seq_one_letter_code
_entity_poly.pdbx_strand_id
1 'polypeptide(L)'
;MNFQELKKVVLAVAEKKAPDCSQTKRLSECNTIEELCEVAKDNLDWVRNNLSIQELIQKYDNPEVFNIGKDNTGLFNSGDRNSGYRNSGYRNSGDRNSGDLNSGYRNSGDRNSGDLNSGDLNSGDLNSGYRNSGDRNSGDLNSGDLNSGDRNSGYRNSGDRNSGVFCTRKREDTVPIFNKDSGMTWDEWYNHPAYNAAYGLMITKWVSWNNMTDEEKKDNPKAFVPEGYVKVYTYHEAWANLWKTLSDSTKNSFKELPNYDPDIFEEVTGIRFN
;
A
#
# COMPACT_ATOMS: atom_id res chain seq x y z
N MET A 1 -1.53 41.88 10.96
CA MET A 1 -0.28 42.12 11.69
C MET A 1 0.71 42.65 10.73
N ASN A 2 0.92 43.97 10.83
CA ASN A 2 2.19 44.52 10.44
C ASN A 2 3.29 43.98 11.40
N PHE A 3 4.55 44.13 11.01
CA PHE A 3 5.71 43.70 11.79
C PHE A 3 5.61 44.06 13.28
N GLN A 4 5.11 45.26 13.60
CA GLN A 4 5.00 45.75 14.97
C GLN A 4 3.98 44.99 15.81
N GLU A 5 2.87 44.58 15.23
CA GLU A 5 1.88 43.76 15.93
C GLU A 5 2.41 42.32 16.14
N LEU A 6 3.18 41.74 15.20
CA LEU A 6 3.81 40.41 15.35
C LEU A 6 4.89 40.41 16.43
N LYS A 7 5.78 41.40 16.37
CA LYS A 7 6.82 41.63 17.36
C LYS A 7 6.22 41.75 18.78
N LYS A 8 5.11 42.48 18.92
CA LYS A 8 4.40 42.62 20.22
C LYS A 8 3.93 41.29 20.77
N VAL A 9 3.35 40.42 19.95
CA VAL A 9 2.86 39.13 20.46
C VAL A 9 4.02 38.21 20.84
N VAL A 10 5.04 38.11 19.99
CA VAL A 10 6.22 37.29 20.27
C VAL A 10 6.92 37.74 21.56
N LEU A 11 7.06 39.05 21.76
CA LEU A 11 7.62 39.63 22.99
C LEU A 11 6.77 39.36 24.22
N ALA A 12 5.45 39.58 24.14
CA ALA A 12 4.56 39.38 25.29
C ALA A 12 4.57 37.93 25.80
N VAL A 13 4.77 36.95 24.92
CA VAL A 13 4.94 35.55 25.34
C VAL A 13 6.35 35.33 25.90
N ALA A 14 7.39 35.89 25.28
CA ALA A 14 8.79 35.72 25.70
C ALA A 14 9.01 36.27 27.11
N GLU A 15 8.49 37.47 27.38
CA GLU A 15 8.55 38.15 28.66
C GLU A 15 7.84 37.35 29.78
N LYS A 16 6.76 36.65 29.48
CA LYS A 16 6.06 35.81 30.47
C LYS A 16 6.83 34.55 30.89
N LYS A 17 7.71 34.03 30.02
CA LYS A 17 8.46 32.79 30.31
C LYS A 17 9.91 33.03 30.73
N ALA A 18 10.56 34.03 30.14
CA ALA A 18 11.98 34.34 30.36
C ALA A 18 12.20 35.86 30.24
N PRO A 19 11.71 36.65 31.20
CA PRO A 19 11.70 38.13 31.13
C PRO A 19 13.08 38.76 30.96
N ASP A 20 14.14 38.10 31.45
CA ASP A 20 15.50 38.66 31.51
C ASP A 20 16.54 37.86 30.72
N CYS A 21 16.12 37.04 29.75
CA CYS A 21 17.09 36.33 28.92
C CYS A 21 17.61 37.21 27.77
N SER A 22 18.86 36.99 27.36
CA SER A 22 19.49 37.69 26.24
C SER A 22 18.68 37.57 24.94
N GLN A 23 17.88 36.51 24.80
CA GLN A 23 17.03 36.27 23.65
C GLN A 23 15.76 37.12 23.65
N THR A 24 15.10 37.33 24.80
CA THR A 24 13.96 38.26 24.93
C THR A 24 14.40 39.68 24.57
N LYS A 25 15.63 40.05 24.97
CA LYS A 25 16.25 41.30 24.56
C LYS A 25 16.51 41.37 23.06
N ARG A 26 17.10 40.33 22.45
CA ARG A 26 17.29 40.25 20.98
C ARG A 26 15.98 40.36 20.20
N LEU A 27 14.91 39.69 20.66
CA LEU A 27 13.58 39.79 20.05
C LEU A 27 13.02 41.22 20.09
N SER A 28 13.35 41.97 21.15
CA SER A 28 12.90 43.36 21.31
C SER A 28 13.63 44.33 20.40
N GLU A 29 14.80 43.93 19.89
CA GLU A 29 15.69 44.72 19.05
C GLU A 29 15.48 44.44 17.55
N CYS A 30 14.80 43.35 17.18
CA CYS A 30 14.48 43.04 15.78
C CYS A 30 13.71 44.19 15.13
N ASN A 31 14.04 44.53 13.88
CA ASN A 31 13.40 45.59 13.10
C ASN A 31 12.79 45.08 11.79
N THR A 32 13.08 43.84 11.41
CA THR A 32 12.46 43.15 10.27
C THR A 32 11.87 41.80 10.67
N ILE A 33 10.99 41.27 9.81
CA ILE A 33 10.39 39.95 10.00
C ILE A 33 11.49 38.87 9.91
N GLU A 34 12.48 39.02 9.02
CA GLU A 34 13.59 38.06 8.91
C GLU A 34 14.40 37.98 10.20
N GLU A 35 14.76 39.13 10.79
CA GLU A 35 15.48 39.16 12.07
C GLU A 35 14.67 38.52 13.20
N LEU A 36 13.37 38.81 13.26
CA LEU A 36 12.45 38.23 14.25
C LEU A 36 12.37 36.70 14.10
N CYS A 37 12.29 36.22 12.86
CA CYS A 37 12.25 34.79 12.55
C CYS A 37 13.57 34.10 12.88
N GLU A 38 14.73 34.71 12.61
CA GLU A 38 16.05 34.15 12.98
C GLU A 38 16.21 34.02 14.49
N VAL A 39 15.87 35.05 15.26
CA VAL A 39 15.93 34.99 16.73
C VAL A 39 14.90 34.00 17.31
N ALA A 40 13.76 33.82 16.65
CA ALA A 40 12.77 32.82 17.01
C ALA A 40 13.22 31.37 16.67
N LYS A 41 13.96 31.16 15.58
CA LYS A 41 14.55 29.86 15.20
C LYS A 41 15.58 29.39 16.23
N ASP A 42 16.38 30.30 16.79
CA ASP A 42 17.31 29.98 17.89
C ASP A 42 16.60 29.43 19.16
N ASN A 43 15.27 29.59 19.28
CA ASN A 43 14.44 29.18 20.42
C ASN A 43 13.34 28.17 20.04
N LEU A 44 13.65 27.26 19.11
CA LEU A 44 12.69 26.33 18.49
C LEU A 44 11.79 25.58 19.49
N ASP A 45 12.28 25.12 20.64
CA ASP A 45 11.47 24.33 21.59
C ASP A 45 10.37 25.14 22.31
N TRP A 46 10.54 26.45 22.40
CA TRP A 46 9.59 27.35 23.04
C TRP A 46 8.42 27.75 22.11
N VAL A 47 8.73 27.99 20.83
CA VAL A 47 7.76 28.27 19.76
C VAL A 47 7.00 27.00 19.34
N ARG A 48 7.67 25.84 19.36
CA ARG A 48 7.09 24.53 18.99
C ARG A 48 5.94 24.06 19.88
N ASN A 49 5.81 24.59 21.11
CA ASN A 49 4.88 24.10 22.13
C ASN A 49 3.74 25.08 22.49
N ASN A 50 3.59 26.21 21.79
CA ASN A 50 2.56 27.20 22.08
C ASN A 50 1.55 27.35 20.92
N LEU A 51 0.34 26.80 21.11
CA LEU A 51 -0.77 26.79 20.14
C LEU A 51 -1.14 28.20 19.65
N SER A 52 -1.17 29.21 20.52
CA SER A 52 -1.57 30.57 20.13
C SER A 52 -0.54 31.26 19.22
N ILE A 53 0.75 30.94 19.37
CA ILE A 53 1.80 31.40 18.44
C ILE A 53 1.66 30.68 17.09
N GLN A 54 1.31 29.39 17.09
CA GLN A 54 1.06 28.62 15.87
C GLN A 54 -0.13 29.16 15.08
N GLU A 55 -1.24 29.51 15.76
CA GLU A 55 -2.43 30.14 15.17
C GLU A 55 -2.14 31.55 14.62
N LEU A 56 -1.27 32.32 15.28
CA LEU A 56 -0.85 33.64 14.81
C LEU A 56 0.05 33.56 13.58
N ILE A 57 0.96 32.58 13.51
CA ILE A 57 1.81 32.37 12.33
C ILE A 57 0.98 31.93 11.12
N GLN A 58 -0.06 31.10 11.33
CA GLN A 58 -1.07 30.77 10.31
C GLN A 58 -1.81 32.00 9.76
N LYS A 59 -2.01 33.02 10.58
CA LYS A 59 -2.83 34.20 10.25
C LYS A 59 -2.08 35.28 9.46
N TYR A 60 -0.75 35.26 9.41
CA TYR A 60 0.07 36.35 8.85
C TYR A 60 0.94 35.97 7.64
N ASP A 61 0.61 34.86 7.00
CA ASP A 61 0.94 34.60 5.59
C ASP A 61 2.44 34.74 5.26
N ASN A 62 3.27 33.97 5.97
CA ASN A 62 4.58 33.58 5.44
C ASN A 62 4.63 32.04 5.32
N PRO A 63 4.33 31.48 4.14
CA PRO A 63 4.26 30.03 3.92
C PRO A 63 5.60 29.30 4.07
N GLU A 64 6.73 30.01 4.30
CA GLU A 64 8.07 29.43 4.34
C GLU A 64 8.65 29.17 5.74
N VAL A 65 8.02 29.62 6.83
CA VAL A 65 8.80 29.84 8.08
C VAL A 65 9.24 28.57 8.82
N PHE A 66 8.78 27.37 8.46
CA PHE A 66 9.35 26.14 9.05
C PHE A 66 9.49 24.95 8.10
N ASN A 67 9.32 25.14 6.79
CA ASN A 67 9.58 24.05 5.85
C ASN A 67 11.08 24.02 5.54
N ILE A 68 11.73 22.87 5.74
CA ILE A 68 13.12 22.64 5.37
C ILE A 68 13.12 21.82 4.08
N GLY A 69 13.60 22.39 2.97
CA GLY A 69 13.60 21.77 1.64
C GLY A 69 12.73 22.53 0.64
N LYS A 70 12.44 21.92 -0.51
CA LYS A 70 11.83 22.57 -1.68
C LYS A 70 10.38 22.14 -1.89
N ASP A 71 9.58 23.03 -2.49
CA ASP A 71 8.23 22.75 -2.98
C ASP A 71 7.25 22.20 -1.92
N ASN A 72 7.50 22.46 -0.63
CA ASN A 72 6.59 22.05 0.43
C ASN A 72 5.40 23.02 0.53
N THR A 73 4.20 22.48 0.79
CA THR A 73 3.00 23.26 1.14
C THR A 73 2.54 22.92 2.56
N GLY A 74 2.01 23.89 3.30
CA GLY A 74 1.68 23.73 4.72
C GLY A 74 2.85 24.11 5.64
N LEU A 75 3.00 23.45 6.79
CA LEU A 75 3.86 23.92 7.88
C LEU A 75 4.74 22.81 8.48
N PHE A 76 5.96 23.19 8.88
CA PHE A 76 6.92 22.34 9.62
C PHE A 76 7.34 21.05 8.90
N ASN A 77 7.28 21.02 7.57
CA ASN A 77 7.73 19.87 6.80
C ASN A 77 9.26 19.87 6.64
N SER A 78 9.87 18.70 6.57
CA SER A 78 11.29 18.51 6.28
C SER A 78 11.46 17.59 5.06
N GLY A 79 12.36 17.93 4.14
CA GLY A 79 12.49 17.28 2.84
C GLY A 79 11.70 18.02 1.75
N ASP A 80 11.34 17.35 0.66
CA ASP A 80 10.84 18.01 -0.55
C ASP A 80 9.41 17.59 -0.92
N ARG A 81 8.64 18.52 -1.48
CA ARG A 81 7.30 18.28 -2.07
C ARG A 81 6.25 17.71 -1.12
N ASN A 82 6.40 17.91 0.19
CA ASN A 82 5.42 17.49 1.16
C ASN A 82 4.26 18.50 1.24
N SER A 83 3.05 18.01 1.49
CA SER A 83 1.85 18.82 1.67
C SER A 83 1.17 18.48 2.99
N GLY A 84 0.97 19.48 3.85
CA GLY A 84 0.32 19.34 5.16
C GLY A 84 1.23 19.71 6.32
N TYR A 85 1.14 19.00 7.46
CA TYR A 85 1.82 19.39 8.71
C TYR A 85 2.83 18.35 9.21
N ARG A 86 4.08 18.79 9.47
CA ARG A 86 5.14 17.98 10.11
C ARG A 86 5.47 16.67 9.41
N ASN A 87 5.42 16.64 8.09
CA ASN A 87 5.93 15.50 7.32
C ASN A 87 7.46 15.57 7.20
N SER A 88 8.12 14.41 7.14
CA SER A 88 9.55 14.29 6.89
C SER A 88 9.79 13.33 5.73
N GLY A 89 10.56 13.75 4.72
CA GLY A 89 10.90 12.95 3.53
C GLY A 89 10.37 13.57 2.25
N TYR A 90 9.88 12.76 1.31
CA TYR A 90 9.53 13.21 -0.03
C TYR A 90 8.08 12.94 -0.40
N ARG A 91 7.37 13.96 -0.92
CA ARG A 91 6.02 13.82 -1.49
C ARG A 91 4.97 13.19 -0.57
N ASN A 92 5.07 13.42 0.74
CA ASN A 92 4.00 13.02 1.65
C ASN A 92 2.83 14.00 1.57
N SER A 93 1.62 13.49 1.77
CA SER A 93 0.39 14.28 1.88
C SER A 93 -0.34 13.95 3.18
N GLY A 94 -0.85 14.96 3.89
CA GLY A 94 -1.46 14.78 5.22
C GLY A 94 -0.49 15.19 6.32
N ASP A 95 -0.54 14.56 7.49
CA ASP A 95 0.17 15.06 8.66
C ASP A 95 1.04 14.00 9.36
N ARG A 96 2.22 14.45 9.81
CA ARG A 96 3.14 13.69 10.66
C ARG A 96 3.66 12.39 10.05
N ASN A 97 3.71 12.29 8.73
CA ASN A 97 4.27 11.14 8.04
C ASN A 97 5.80 11.23 7.99
N SER A 98 6.48 10.09 8.05
CA SER A 98 7.94 9.98 7.91
C SER A 98 8.29 8.93 6.86
N GLY A 99 9.13 9.29 5.90
CA GLY A 99 9.45 8.48 4.72
C GLY A 99 8.91 9.15 3.45
N ASP A 100 8.62 8.38 2.42
CA ASP A 100 8.28 8.92 1.10
C ASP A 100 6.91 8.48 0.61
N LEU A 101 6.21 9.37 -0.10
CA LEU A 101 4.96 9.09 -0.82
C LEU A 101 3.81 8.58 0.06
N ASN A 102 3.82 8.88 1.36
CA ASN A 102 2.71 8.52 2.23
C ASN A 102 1.54 9.49 2.10
N SER A 103 0.32 8.98 2.30
CA SER A 103 -0.90 9.77 2.36
C SER A 103 -1.71 9.43 3.62
N GLY A 104 -2.03 10.43 4.45
CA GLY A 104 -2.81 10.26 5.68
C GLY A 104 -2.08 10.75 6.93
N TYR A 105 -2.24 10.07 8.05
CA TYR A 105 -1.75 10.51 9.36
C TYR A 105 -0.73 9.56 9.99
N ARG A 106 0.44 10.07 10.39
CA ARG A 106 1.43 9.35 11.21
C ARG A 106 1.90 8.00 10.63
N ASN A 107 2.04 7.90 9.32
CA ASN A 107 2.69 6.75 8.71
C ASN A 107 4.22 6.84 8.83
N SER A 108 4.88 5.69 8.98
CA SER A 108 6.33 5.56 8.97
C SER A 108 6.76 4.50 7.95
N GLY A 109 7.69 4.85 7.06
CA GLY A 109 8.07 4.04 5.90
C GLY A 109 7.53 4.67 4.62
N ASP A 110 7.38 3.89 3.54
CA ASP A 110 7.13 4.45 2.21
C ASP A 110 5.80 3.98 1.59
N ARG A 111 5.13 4.90 0.88
CA ARG A 111 3.95 4.64 0.04
C ARG A 111 2.76 4.04 0.80
N ASN A 112 2.60 4.39 2.08
CA ASN A 112 1.42 4.01 2.84
C ASN A 112 0.25 4.95 2.55
N SER A 113 -0.98 4.43 2.60
CA SER A 113 -2.21 5.20 2.50
C SER A 113 -3.15 4.84 3.66
N GLY A 114 -3.62 5.85 4.40
CA GLY A 114 -4.38 5.66 5.65
C GLY A 114 -3.58 6.16 6.85
N ASP A 115 -3.88 5.65 8.03
CA ASP A 115 -3.34 6.21 9.28
C ASP A 115 -2.55 5.18 10.10
N LEU A 116 -1.48 5.67 10.74
CA LEU A 116 -0.70 4.92 11.73
C LEU A 116 -0.08 3.61 11.20
N ASN A 117 0.25 3.53 9.91
CA ASN A 117 0.97 2.38 9.35
C ASN A 117 2.47 2.47 9.61
N SER A 118 3.11 1.31 9.75
CA SER A 118 4.57 1.17 9.85
C SER A 118 5.07 0.14 8.83
N GLY A 119 6.08 0.50 8.06
CA GLY A 119 6.59 -0.30 6.93
C GLY A 119 6.14 0.30 5.60
N ASP A 120 6.01 -0.51 4.55
CA ASP A 120 5.85 0.03 3.20
C ASP A 120 4.62 -0.53 2.47
N LEU A 121 4.05 0.31 1.59
CA LEU A 121 2.95 -0.04 0.67
C LEU A 121 1.67 -0.54 1.37
N ASN A 122 1.44 -0.18 2.62
CA ASN A 122 0.22 -0.55 3.32
C ASN A 122 -0.95 0.38 2.94
N SER A 123 -2.16 -0.17 2.90
CA SER A 123 -3.40 0.57 2.65
C SER A 123 -4.43 0.24 3.73
N GLY A 124 -5.05 1.26 4.34
CA GLY A 124 -5.88 1.14 5.53
C GLY A 124 -5.13 1.60 6.77
N ASP A 125 -5.57 1.21 7.96
CA ASP A 125 -5.08 1.79 9.21
C ASP A 125 -4.34 0.78 10.09
N LEU A 126 -3.36 1.27 10.86
CA LEU A 126 -2.68 0.52 11.92
C LEU A 126 -1.97 -0.76 11.45
N ASN A 127 -1.54 -0.84 10.19
CA ASN A 127 -0.81 -2.00 9.69
C ASN A 127 0.68 -1.91 10.01
N SER A 128 1.31 -3.08 10.16
CA SER A 128 2.76 -3.21 10.33
C SER A 128 3.31 -4.25 9.35
N GLY A 129 4.33 -3.89 8.57
CA GLY A 129 4.98 -4.75 7.58
C GLY A 129 4.81 -4.23 6.15
N TYR A 130 4.70 -5.14 5.19
CA TYR A 130 4.75 -4.83 3.76
C TYR A 130 3.46 -5.20 3.02
N ARG A 131 2.89 -4.25 2.25
CA ARG A 131 1.75 -4.50 1.34
C ARG A 131 0.51 -5.12 2.01
N ASN A 132 0.17 -4.69 3.21
CA ASN A 132 -1.11 -5.06 3.81
C ASN A 132 -2.24 -4.18 3.27
N SER A 133 -3.44 -4.73 3.15
CA SER A 133 -4.67 -4.02 2.79
C SER A 133 -5.76 -4.33 3.82
N GLY A 134 -6.39 -3.29 4.37
CA GLY A 134 -7.33 -3.40 5.50
C GLY A 134 -6.69 -2.88 6.79
N ASP A 135 -7.21 -3.28 7.95
CA ASP A 135 -6.84 -2.66 9.23
C ASP A 135 -6.15 -3.61 10.22
N ARG A 136 -5.17 -3.08 10.94
CA ARG A 136 -4.53 -3.74 12.09
C ARG A 136 -3.88 -5.08 11.75
N ASN A 137 -3.30 -5.21 10.56
CA ASN A 137 -2.54 -6.39 10.18
C ASN A 137 -1.08 -6.29 10.65
N SER A 138 -0.48 -7.44 10.96
CA SER A 138 0.94 -7.55 11.26
C SER A 138 1.59 -8.68 10.47
N GLY A 139 2.65 -8.37 9.73
CA GLY A 139 3.27 -9.26 8.75
C GLY A 139 3.13 -8.69 7.34
N ASP A 140 3.28 -9.54 6.34
CA ASP A 140 3.35 -9.11 4.95
C ASP A 140 2.21 -9.67 4.09
N LEU A 141 1.76 -8.88 3.12
CA LEU A 141 0.81 -9.29 2.07
C LEU A 141 -0.55 -9.76 2.61
N ASN A 142 -1.01 -9.25 3.75
CA ASN A 142 -2.35 -9.57 4.25
C ASN A 142 -3.43 -8.73 3.58
N SER A 143 -4.63 -9.31 3.46
CA SER A 143 -5.85 -8.64 3.00
C SER A 143 -6.98 -8.87 4.00
N GLY A 144 -7.70 -7.83 4.39
CA GLY A 144 -8.70 -7.86 5.46
C GLY A 144 -8.15 -7.34 6.77
N ASP A 145 -8.69 -7.76 7.92
CA ASP A 145 -8.43 -7.09 9.19
C ASP A 145 -7.92 -8.03 10.29
N LEU A 146 -7.11 -7.48 11.19
CA LEU A 146 -6.62 -8.12 12.41
C LEU A 146 -5.86 -9.43 12.16
N ASN A 147 -5.21 -9.58 11.01
CA ASN A 147 -4.42 -10.77 10.71
C ASN A 147 -2.99 -10.64 11.26
N SER A 148 -2.42 -11.76 11.69
CA SER A 148 -1.03 -11.87 12.13
C SER A 148 -0.32 -13.00 11.38
N GLY A 149 0.85 -12.71 10.82
CA GLY A 149 1.59 -13.58 9.90
C GLY A 149 1.45 -13.10 8.46
N ASP A 150 1.82 -13.94 7.49
CA ASP A 150 1.97 -13.52 6.10
C ASP A 150 0.90 -14.12 5.18
N ARG A 151 0.48 -13.31 4.19
CA ARG A 151 -0.41 -13.74 3.09
C ARG A 151 -1.77 -14.26 3.54
N ASN A 152 -2.32 -13.72 4.63
CA ASN A 152 -3.66 -14.07 5.07
C ASN A 152 -4.72 -13.22 4.34
N SER A 153 -5.91 -13.80 4.16
CA SER A 153 -7.09 -13.13 3.64
C SER A 153 -8.27 -13.33 4.59
N GLY A 154 -8.92 -12.26 5.03
CA GLY A 154 -10.10 -12.30 5.89
C GLY A 154 -9.88 -11.67 7.25
N TYR A 155 -10.39 -12.28 8.32
CA TYR A 155 -10.53 -11.62 9.63
C TYR A 155 -9.95 -12.45 10.78
N ARG A 156 -9.01 -11.85 11.53
CA ARG A 156 -8.41 -12.48 12.73
C ARG A 156 -7.76 -13.83 12.48
N ASN A 157 -7.04 -13.98 11.38
CA ASN A 157 -6.23 -15.17 11.16
C ASN A 157 -4.85 -15.03 11.82
N SER A 158 -4.27 -16.16 12.22
CA SER A 158 -2.93 -16.23 12.81
C SER A 158 -2.11 -17.31 12.12
N GLY A 159 -0.88 -16.99 11.72
CA GLY A 159 -0.05 -17.87 10.89
C GLY A 159 -0.06 -17.41 9.44
N ASP A 160 0.32 -18.29 8.51
CA ASP A 160 0.56 -17.88 7.12
C ASP A 160 -0.43 -18.54 6.17
N ARG A 161 -0.81 -17.81 5.12
CA ARG A 161 -1.64 -18.30 4.00
C ARG A 161 -3.02 -18.79 4.41
N ASN A 162 -3.61 -18.21 5.45
CA ASN A 162 -4.98 -18.50 5.85
C ASN A 162 -5.96 -17.66 5.05
N SER A 163 -7.05 -18.28 4.61
CA SER A 163 -8.21 -17.59 4.02
C SER A 163 -9.45 -17.92 4.84
N GLY A 164 -10.02 -16.93 5.54
CA GLY A 164 -11.22 -17.14 6.37
C GLY A 164 -11.29 -16.25 7.61
N VAL A 165 -11.98 -16.75 8.63
CA VAL A 165 -12.19 -16.06 9.90
C VAL A 165 -11.66 -16.95 11.03
N PHE A 166 -10.83 -16.42 11.93
CA PHE A 166 -10.24 -17.17 13.05
C PHE A 166 -9.49 -18.45 12.63
N CYS A 167 -8.82 -18.44 11.48
CA CYS A 167 -8.00 -19.55 11.03
C CYS A 167 -6.59 -19.49 11.62
N THR A 168 -6.06 -20.65 12.00
CA THR A 168 -4.71 -20.80 12.58
C THR A 168 -3.86 -21.84 11.84
N ARG A 169 -4.15 -22.06 10.55
CA ARG A 169 -3.49 -23.13 9.79
C ARG A 169 -2.03 -22.80 9.53
N LYS A 170 -1.22 -23.85 9.41
CA LYS A 170 0.21 -23.80 9.13
C LYS A 170 0.52 -24.40 7.76
N ARG A 171 1.75 -24.21 7.29
CA ARG A 171 2.20 -24.73 5.99
C ARG A 171 2.14 -26.26 5.91
N GLU A 172 2.33 -26.93 7.04
CA GLU A 172 2.31 -28.39 7.16
C GLU A 172 0.89 -28.96 7.22
N ASP A 173 -0.14 -28.11 7.27
CA ASP A 173 -1.53 -28.56 7.23
C ASP A 173 -1.94 -29.03 5.82
N THR A 174 -3.03 -29.80 5.77
CA THR A 174 -3.52 -30.41 4.54
C THR A 174 -4.34 -29.41 3.69
N VAL A 175 -4.28 -29.58 2.37
CA VAL A 175 -5.08 -28.82 1.42
C VAL A 175 -6.39 -29.55 1.15
N PRO A 176 -7.56 -28.89 1.21
CA PRO A 176 -8.80 -29.51 0.75
C PRO A 176 -8.76 -29.68 -0.77
N ILE A 177 -9.05 -30.90 -1.25
CA ILE A 177 -9.18 -31.21 -2.68
C ILE A 177 -10.59 -31.77 -2.88
N PHE A 178 -11.31 -31.24 -3.88
CA PHE A 178 -12.73 -31.53 -4.12
C PHE A 178 -13.62 -31.32 -2.88
N ASN A 179 -13.44 -30.18 -2.21
CA ASN A 179 -14.21 -29.72 -1.05
C ASN A 179 -14.11 -30.63 0.20
N LYS A 180 -13.14 -31.55 0.24
CA LYS A 180 -12.91 -32.48 1.35
C LYS A 180 -11.45 -32.45 1.76
N ASP A 181 -11.16 -32.79 3.02
CA ASP A 181 -9.78 -32.97 3.46
C ASP A 181 -9.11 -34.07 2.62
N SER A 182 -7.97 -33.76 2.03
CA SER A 182 -7.25 -34.66 1.11
C SER A 182 -6.21 -35.51 1.83
N GLY A 183 -5.80 -35.14 3.05
CA GLY A 183 -4.60 -35.68 3.68
C GLY A 183 -3.28 -35.24 3.04
N MET A 184 -3.33 -34.51 1.91
CA MET A 184 -2.17 -34.02 1.17
C MET A 184 -1.76 -32.65 1.71
N THR A 185 -0.47 -32.45 1.96
CA THR A 185 0.11 -31.15 2.31
C THR A 185 0.21 -30.25 1.08
N TRP A 186 0.41 -28.94 1.30
CA TRP A 186 0.65 -28.00 0.20
C TRP A 186 1.89 -28.35 -0.63
N ASP A 187 2.97 -28.80 -0.01
CA ASP A 187 4.21 -29.13 -0.72
C ASP A 187 4.02 -30.38 -1.60
N GLU A 188 3.23 -31.37 -1.16
CA GLU A 188 2.87 -32.53 -1.99
C GLU A 188 2.01 -32.10 -3.19
N TRP A 189 1.04 -31.21 -2.98
CA TRP A 189 0.21 -30.67 -4.07
C TRP A 189 1.04 -29.93 -5.12
N TYR A 190 1.94 -29.03 -4.70
CA TYR A 190 2.78 -28.28 -5.64
C TYR A 190 3.73 -29.16 -6.46
N ASN A 191 4.12 -30.31 -5.92
CA ASN A 191 4.97 -31.27 -6.63
C ASN A 191 4.15 -32.30 -7.44
N HIS A 192 2.83 -32.28 -7.35
CA HIS A 192 1.96 -33.23 -8.04
C HIS A 192 1.90 -32.96 -9.57
N PRO A 193 1.92 -33.99 -10.43
CA PRO A 193 1.85 -33.80 -11.90
C PRO A 193 0.63 -33.00 -12.37
N ALA A 194 -0.51 -33.16 -11.69
CA ALA A 194 -1.74 -32.40 -11.96
C ALA A 194 -1.55 -30.88 -11.77
N TYR A 195 -0.81 -30.46 -10.74
CA TYR A 195 -0.52 -29.04 -10.51
C TYR A 195 0.35 -28.46 -11.64
N ASN A 196 1.42 -29.16 -12.00
CA ASN A 196 2.31 -28.74 -13.08
C ASN A 196 1.58 -28.66 -14.44
N ALA A 197 0.67 -29.59 -14.71
CA ALA A 197 -0.17 -29.54 -15.90
C ALA A 197 -1.11 -28.33 -15.88
N ALA A 198 -1.80 -28.08 -14.77
CA ALA A 198 -2.70 -26.95 -14.60
C ALA A 198 -1.96 -25.59 -14.66
N TYR A 199 -0.70 -25.53 -14.25
CA TYR A 199 0.14 -24.34 -14.36
C TYR A 199 0.36 -23.88 -15.82
N GLY A 200 0.23 -24.79 -16.78
CA GLY A 200 0.27 -24.48 -18.21
C GLY A 200 -1.00 -23.82 -18.76
N LEU A 201 -2.02 -23.58 -17.93
CA LEU A 201 -3.30 -23.00 -18.37
C LEU A 201 -3.13 -21.54 -18.82
N MET A 202 -3.24 -21.33 -20.13
CA MET A 202 -3.16 -20.01 -20.74
C MET A 202 -4.57 -19.45 -20.98
N ILE A 203 -5.03 -18.57 -20.09
CA ILE A 203 -6.31 -17.83 -20.26
C ILE A 203 -6.20 -16.66 -21.23
N THR A 204 -4.98 -16.26 -21.58
CA THR A 204 -4.72 -15.17 -22.53
C THR A 204 -3.70 -15.60 -23.58
N LYS A 205 -3.85 -15.07 -24.80
CA LYS A 205 -2.89 -15.26 -25.89
C LYS A 205 -2.68 -13.98 -26.66
N TRP A 206 -1.42 -13.64 -26.92
CA TRP A 206 -1.09 -12.58 -27.86
C TRP A 206 -1.40 -13.01 -29.29
N VAL A 207 -2.20 -12.21 -30.00
CA VAL A 207 -2.47 -12.39 -31.43
C VAL A 207 -1.88 -11.20 -32.16
N SER A 208 -0.81 -11.45 -32.92
CA SER A 208 -0.18 -10.41 -33.73
C SER A 208 -1.10 -9.96 -34.86
N TRP A 209 -1.06 -8.66 -35.17
CA TRP A 209 -1.83 -8.02 -36.23
C TRP A 209 -1.83 -8.78 -37.57
N ASN A 210 -0.68 -9.33 -37.95
CA ASN A 210 -0.51 -10.06 -39.21
C ASN A 210 -1.26 -11.41 -39.23
N ASN A 211 -1.52 -11.98 -38.06
CA ASN A 211 -2.24 -13.25 -37.90
C ASN A 211 -3.73 -13.05 -37.56
N MET A 212 -4.18 -11.81 -37.38
CA MET A 212 -5.57 -11.50 -37.12
C MET A 212 -6.41 -11.64 -38.39
N THR A 213 -7.59 -12.25 -38.24
CA THR A 213 -8.63 -12.24 -39.27
C THR A 213 -9.18 -10.83 -39.50
N ASP A 214 -9.84 -10.59 -40.63
CA ASP A 214 -10.43 -9.28 -40.92
C ASP A 214 -11.51 -8.89 -39.89
N GLU A 215 -12.29 -9.86 -39.41
CA GLU A 215 -13.27 -9.61 -38.33
C GLU A 215 -12.55 -9.28 -37.01
N GLU A 216 -11.47 -9.98 -36.65
CA GLU A 216 -10.69 -9.63 -35.46
C GLU A 216 -10.08 -8.22 -35.54
N LYS A 217 -9.62 -7.79 -36.72
CA LYS A 217 -9.09 -6.43 -36.94
C LYS A 217 -10.19 -5.37 -36.80
N LYS A 218 -11.38 -5.69 -37.32
CA LYS A 218 -12.56 -4.83 -37.23
C LYS A 218 -13.05 -4.69 -35.79
N ASP A 219 -13.04 -5.76 -35.02
CA ASP A 219 -13.45 -5.77 -33.61
C ASP A 219 -12.40 -5.15 -32.68
N ASN A 220 -11.12 -5.16 -33.08
CA ASN A 220 -10.01 -4.66 -32.27
C ASN A 220 -9.21 -3.58 -33.02
N PRO A 221 -9.81 -2.42 -33.36
CA PRO A 221 -9.14 -1.40 -34.18
C PRO A 221 -7.92 -0.78 -33.49
N LYS A 222 -7.88 -0.79 -32.14
CA LYS A 222 -6.74 -0.30 -31.35
C LYS A 222 -5.54 -1.26 -31.37
N ALA A 223 -5.69 -2.48 -31.89
CA ALA A 223 -4.63 -3.48 -31.99
C ALA A 223 -3.54 -3.11 -33.00
N PHE A 224 -3.79 -2.14 -33.90
CA PHE A 224 -2.81 -1.73 -34.89
C PHE A 224 -1.54 -1.14 -34.26
N VAL A 225 -1.69 -0.21 -33.31
CA VAL A 225 -0.56 0.48 -32.66
C VAL A 225 0.35 -0.46 -31.88
N PRO A 226 -0.16 -1.36 -31.02
CA PRO A 226 0.67 -2.35 -30.33
C PRO A 226 0.98 -3.59 -31.19
N GLU A 227 0.63 -3.60 -32.49
CA GLU A 227 0.84 -4.71 -33.44
C GLU A 227 0.19 -6.04 -33.06
N GLY A 228 -0.95 -5.97 -32.38
CA GLY A 228 -1.73 -7.13 -31.98
C GLY A 228 -2.66 -6.82 -30.82
N TYR A 229 -3.30 -7.85 -30.31
CA TYR A 229 -4.13 -7.75 -29.12
C TYR A 229 -3.98 -8.99 -28.23
N VAL A 230 -4.34 -8.82 -26.97
CA VAL A 230 -4.46 -9.93 -26.03
C VAL A 230 -5.85 -10.52 -26.21
N LYS A 231 -5.92 -11.71 -26.81
CA LYS A 231 -7.14 -12.52 -26.82
C LYS A 231 -7.33 -13.15 -25.46
N VAL A 232 -8.53 -13.02 -24.91
CA VAL A 232 -8.92 -13.62 -23.63
C VAL A 232 -9.85 -14.79 -23.92
N TYR A 233 -9.52 -15.96 -23.37
CA TYR A 233 -10.37 -17.14 -23.42
C TYR A 233 -11.26 -17.19 -22.18
N THR A 234 -12.46 -17.74 -22.33
CA THR A 234 -13.19 -18.21 -21.15
C THR A 234 -12.39 -19.31 -20.44
N TYR A 235 -12.64 -19.53 -19.16
CA TYR A 235 -11.89 -20.48 -18.37
C TYR A 235 -12.03 -21.92 -18.92
N HIS A 236 -13.23 -22.32 -19.32
CA HIS A 236 -13.50 -23.62 -19.95
C HIS A 236 -12.82 -23.76 -21.32
N GLU A 237 -12.77 -22.71 -22.15
CA GLU A 237 -12.03 -22.76 -23.43
C GLU A 237 -10.53 -22.94 -23.22
N ALA A 238 -9.95 -22.24 -22.23
CA ALA A 238 -8.54 -22.40 -21.88
C ALA A 238 -8.23 -23.84 -21.46
N TRP A 239 -9.08 -24.42 -20.61
CA TRP A 239 -8.98 -25.82 -20.18
C TRP A 239 -9.11 -26.78 -21.35
N ALA A 240 -10.11 -26.59 -22.23
CA ALA A 240 -10.30 -27.45 -23.41
C ALA A 240 -9.10 -27.41 -24.36
N ASN A 241 -8.44 -26.25 -24.50
CA ASN A 241 -7.22 -26.11 -25.31
C ASN A 241 -6.03 -26.82 -24.66
N LEU A 242 -5.80 -26.61 -23.36
CA LEU A 242 -4.75 -27.29 -22.60
C LEU A 242 -4.95 -28.82 -22.61
N TRP A 243 -6.18 -29.29 -22.37
CA TRP A 243 -6.48 -30.71 -22.25
C TRP A 243 -6.11 -31.52 -23.49
N LYS A 244 -6.25 -30.92 -24.68
CA LYS A 244 -5.86 -31.52 -25.97
C LYS A 244 -4.36 -31.74 -26.09
N THR A 245 -3.54 -30.96 -25.37
CA THR A 245 -2.08 -31.09 -25.42
C THR A 245 -1.52 -32.05 -24.36
N LEU A 246 -2.32 -32.44 -23.37
CA LEU A 246 -1.88 -33.32 -22.29
C LEU A 246 -1.82 -34.78 -22.74
N SER A 247 -0.77 -35.49 -22.28
CA SER A 247 -0.66 -36.94 -22.42
C SER A 247 -1.71 -37.66 -21.56
N ASP A 248 -2.04 -38.91 -21.91
CA ASP A 248 -3.01 -39.69 -21.13
C ASP A 248 -2.53 -39.97 -19.71
N SER A 249 -1.22 -40.18 -19.50
CA SER A 249 -0.64 -40.31 -18.17
C SER A 249 -0.83 -39.04 -17.34
N THR A 250 -0.62 -37.87 -17.94
CA THR A 250 -0.85 -36.58 -17.26
C THR A 250 -2.33 -36.38 -16.93
N LYS A 251 -3.24 -36.70 -17.87
CA LYS A 251 -4.69 -36.64 -17.60
C LYS A 251 -5.06 -37.56 -16.44
N ASN A 252 -4.57 -38.80 -16.42
CA ASN A 252 -4.85 -39.76 -15.35
C ASN A 252 -4.37 -39.27 -13.97
N SER A 253 -3.28 -38.48 -13.89
CA SER A 253 -2.87 -37.89 -12.62
C SER A 253 -3.94 -37.01 -11.95
N PHE A 254 -4.85 -36.39 -12.72
CA PHE A 254 -5.97 -35.64 -12.13
C PHE A 254 -6.97 -36.56 -11.42
N LYS A 255 -7.21 -37.78 -11.93
CA LYS A 255 -8.08 -38.78 -11.29
C LYS A 255 -7.47 -39.41 -10.05
N GLU A 256 -6.15 -39.43 -9.97
CA GLU A 256 -5.40 -39.95 -8.82
C GLU A 256 -5.41 -38.99 -7.64
N LEU A 257 -5.91 -37.76 -7.82
CA LEU A 257 -6.04 -36.80 -6.73
C LEU A 257 -6.99 -37.32 -5.64
N PRO A 258 -6.68 -37.08 -4.35
CA PRO A 258 -7.58 -37.42 -3.28
C PRO A 258 -8.95 -36.78 -3.48
N ASN A 259 -10.00 -37.54 -3.14
CA ASN A 259 -11.40 -37.12 -3.25
C ASN A 259 -11.86 -36.79 -4.69
N TYR A 260 -11.19 -37.27 -5.73
CA TYR A 260 -11.57 -36.98 -7.12
C TYR A 260 -13.08 -37.10 -7.34
N ASP A 261 -13.67 -36.01 -7.81
CA ASP A 261 -15.09 -35.89 -8.09
C ASP A 261 -15.26 -35.40 -9.54
N PRO A 262 -15.77 -36.24 -10.46
CA PRO A 262 -15.87 -35.89 -11.86
C PRO A 262 -16.88 -34.76 -12.12
N ASP A 263 -17.89 -34.59 -11.26
CA ASP A 263 -18.89 -33.53 -11.42
C ASP A 263 -18.28 -32.18 -11.05
N ILE A 264 -17.56 -32.11 -9.92
CA ILE A 264 -16.84 -30.89 -9.52
C ILE A 264 -15.70 -30.59 -10.52
N PHE A 265 -15.01 -31.62 -11.02
CA PHE A 265 -13.96 -31.44 -12.03
C PHE A 265 -14.52 -30.83 -13.32
N GLU A 266 -15.66 -31.34 -13.79
CA GLU A 266 -16.35 -30.80 -14.97
C GLU A 266 -16.88 -29.38 -14.71
N GLU A 267 -17.41 -29.08 -13.53
CA GLU A 267 -17.85 -27.72 -13.16
C GLU A 267 -16.69 -26.71 -13.29
N VAL A 268 -15.53 -27.05 -12.74
CA VAL A 268 -14.35 -26.16 -12.75
C VAL A 268 -13.72 -26.04 -14.13
N THR A 269 -13.59 -27.16 -14.86
CA THR A 269 -12.77 -27.22 -16.08
C THR A 269 -13.56 -27.24 -17.38
N GLY A 270 -14.85 -27.59 -17.33
CA GLY A 270 -15.69 -27.85 -18.50
C GLY A 270 -15.43 -29.21 -19.17
N ILE A 271 -14.66 -30.11 -18.52
CA ILE A 271 -14.23 -31.39 -19.09
C ILE A 271 -14.84 -32.53 -18.29
N ARG A 272 -15.68 -33.34 -18.92
CA ARG A 272 -16.11 -34.64 -18.36
C ARG A 272 -14.98 -35.66 -18.48
N PHE A 273 -14.47 -36.14 -17.34
CA PHE A 273 -13.42 -37.15 -17.31
C PHE A 273 -13.77 -38.24 -16.29
N ASN A 274 -14.29 -39.36 -16.79
CA ASN A 274 -14.67 -40.54 -15.99
C ASN A 274 -13.58 -41.58 -16.00
#